data_AF-A0A2H0QIF8-F1
#
_entry.id   AF-A0A2H0QIF8-F1
#
_cell.length_a   1.000
_cell.length_b   1.000
_cell.length_c   1.000
_cell.angle_alpha   90.00
_cell.angle_beta   90.00
_cell.angle_gamma   90.00
#
_symmetry.space_group_name_H-M   'P 1'
#
loop_
_entity.id
_entity.type
_entity.pdbx_description
1 polymer ?
#
loop_
_entity_poly.entity_id
_entity_poly.type
_entity_poly.pdbx_seq_one_letter_code
_entity_poly.pdbx_strand_id
1 'polypeptide(L)'
;MKKTLTIVTLTALAGCTTLGDVEKEALRDRAIADAKAQPKEMHLAYLQCYGLSQSDKKSCRRTASRLATSGRVDASTWDYILPFDYEAERLGFQTFLKDQGKRCAGVNQGPQYNKESNAYDVICTDGHQYGMRFDREKSAWELVK
;
A
#
# COMPACT_ATOMS: atom_id res chain seq x y z
N MET A 1 -0.57 -53.41 -43.74
CA MET A 1 -1.45 -52.32 -43.26
C MET A 1 -0.61 -51.36 -42.42
N LYS A 2 -0.28 -50.16 -42.91
CA LYS A 2 0.53 -49.17 -42.18
C LYS A 2 -0.42 -48.14 -41.56
N LYS A 3 -0.45 -48.06 -40.23
CA LYS A 3 -1.21 -47.03 -39.48
C LYS A 3 -0.24 -45.88 -39.17
N THR A 4 -0.42 -44.76 -39.84
CA THR A 4 0.31 -43.53 -39.57
C THR A 4 -0.38 -42.83 -38.39
N LEU A 5 0.33 -42.71 -37.27
CA LEU A 5 -0.14 -42.03 -36.07
C LEU A 5 0.13 -40.52 -36.26
N THR A 6 -0.92 -39.74 -36.49
CA THR A 6 -0.82 -38.27 -36.55
C THR A 6 -0.69 -37.73 -35.12
N ILE A 7 0.50 -37.26 -34.77
CA ILE A 7 0.73 -36.52 -33.53
C ILE A 7 0.15 -35.13 -33.71
N VAL A 8 -0.96 -34.85 -33.03
CA VAL A 8 -1.51 -33.50 -32.90
C VAL A 8 -0.80 -32.84 -31.72
N THR A 9 0.22 -32.03 -32.01
CA THR A 9 0.79 -31.10 -31.03
C THR A 9 -0.23 -30.01 -30.73
N LEU A 10 -0.97 -30.15 -29.61
CA LEU A 10 -1.70 -29.04 -29.00
C LEU A 10 -0.69 -28.04 -28.41
N THR A 11 -0.24 -27.09 -29.23
CA THR A 11 0.25 -25.81 -28.73
C THR A 11 -0.97 -24.95 -28.40
N ALA A 12 -1.52 -25.11 -27.19
CA ALA A 12 -2.48 -24.16 -26.66
C ALA A 12 -1.73 -23.06 -25.91
N LEU A 13 -1.91 -21.83 -26.41
CA LEU A 13 -1.26 -20.59 -26.04
C LEU A 13 -1.25 -20.36 -24.52
N ALA A 14 -0.07 -20.05 -23.98
CA ALA A 14 0.04 -19.28 -22.75
C ALA A 14 -0.52 -17.87 -23.04
N GLY A 15 -1.82 -17.68 -22.83
CA GLY A 15 -2.43 -16.37 -22.86
C GLY A 15 -1.92 -15.57 -21.66
N CYS A 16 -0.98 -14.65 -21.89
CA CYS A 16 -0.79 -13.50 -21.02
C CYS A 16 -2.06 -12.64 -21.12
N THR A 17 -3.12 -13.00 -20.39
CA THR A 17 -4.32 -12.17 -20.29
C THR A 17 -3.95 -10.93 -19.48
N THR A 18 -3.72 -9.82 -20.16
CA THR A 18 -3.73 -8.51 -19.51
C THR A 18 -5.16 -8.26 -19.04
N LEU A 19 -5.33 -7.92 -17.77
CA LEU A 19 -6.64 -7.60 -17.20
C LEU A 19 -7.27 -6.43 -17.97
N GLY A 20 -8.57 -6.50 -18.20
CA GLY A 20 -9.36 -5.38 -18.71
C GLY A 20 -9.48 -4.27 -17.66
N ASP A 21 -9.79 -3.05 -18.08
CA ASP A 21 -9.85 -1.89 -17.18
C ASP A 21 -10.89 -2.06 -16.06
N VAL A 22 -12.03 -2.69 -16.35
CA VAL A 22 -13.06 -3.03 -15.36
C VAL A 22 -12.52 -3.97 -14.28
N GLU A 23 -11.70 -4.95 -14.66
CA GLU A 23 -11.11 -5.90 -13.71
C GLU A 23 -10.05 -5.21 -12.83
N LYS A 24 -9.28 -4.28 -13.41
CA LYS A 24 -8.32 -3.46 -12.64
C LYS A 24 -9.01 -2.54 -11.65
N GLU A 25 -10.12 -1.91 -12.03
CA GLU A 25 -10.91 -1.07 -11.13
C GLU A 25 -11.50 -1.88 -9.97
N ALA A 26 -12.06 -3.05 -10.26
CA ALA A 26 -12.59 -3.95 -9.23
C ALA A 26 -11.48 -4.43 -8.26
N LEU A 27 -10.28 -4.72 -8.77
CA LEU A 27 -9.12 -5.07 -7.93
C LEU A 27 -8.67 -3.90 -7.08
N ARG A 28 -8.63 -2.68 -7.65
CA ARG A 28 -8.28 -1.46 -6.93
C ARG A 28 -9.24 -1.17 -5.78
N ASP A 29 -10.54 -1.24 -6.03
CA ASP A 29 -11.56 -0.96 -5.02
C ASP A 29 -11.54 -2.01 -3.91
N ARG A 30 -11.33 -3.28 -4.28
CA ARG A 30 -11.10 -4.37 -3.33
C ARG A 30 -9.86 -4.13 -2.47
N ALA A 31 -8.74 -3.76 -3.07
CA ALA A 31 -7.51 -3.45 -2.37
C ALA A 31 -7.68 -2.32 -1.34
N ILE A 32 -8.43 -1.27 -1.69
CA ILE A 32 -8.76 -0.17 -0.76
C ILE A 32 -9.65 -0.67 0.38
N ALA A 33 -10.67 -1.48 0.09
CA ALA A 33 -11.55 -2.05 1.12
C ALA A 33 -10.79 -2.98 2.07
N ASP A 34 -9.94 -3.85 1.52
CA ASP A 34 -9.10 -4.78 2.27
C ASP A 34 -8.09 -4.04 3.14
N ALA A 35 -7.50 -2.93 2.66
CA ALA A 35 -6.65 -2.08 3.47
C ALA A 35 -7.44 -1.52 4.66
N LYS A 36 -8.61 -0.91 4.44
CA LYS A 36 -9.46 -0.37 5.51
C LYS A 36 -9.92 -1.40 6.55
N ALA A 37 -10.01 -2.67 6.17
CA ALA A 37 -10.38 -3.76 7.06
C ALA A 37 -9.22 -4.26 7.93
N GLN A 38 -7.98 -3.83 7.66
CA GLN A 38 -6.83 -4.19 8.48
C GLN A 38 -6.90 -3.54 9.87
N PRO A 39 -6.26 -4.17 10.87
CA PRO A 39 -6.15 -3.59 12.20
C PRO A 39 -5.21 -2.37 12.19
N LYS A 40 -5.36 -1.48 13.19
CA LYS A 40 -4.57 -0.25 13.31
C LYS A 40 -3.06 -0.50 13.31
N GLU A 41 -2.63 -1.63 13.87
CA GLU A 41 -1.23 -2.03 13.94
C GLU A 41 -0.62 -2.22 12.55
N MET A 42 -1.41 -2.70 11.59
CA MET A 42 -0.98 -2.82 10.19
C MET A 42 -0.76 -1.44 9.58
N HIS A 43 -1.67 -0.50 9.81
CA HIS A 43 -1.55 0.87 9.33
C HIS A 43 -0.30 1.57 9.89
N LEU A 44 -0.05 1.39 11.19
CA LEU A 44 1.16 1.93 11.83
C LEU A 44 2.44 1.26 11.31
N ALA A 45 2.42 -0.05 11.00
CA ALA A 45 3.54 -0.73 10.36
C ALA A 45 3.84 -0.16 8.96
N TYR A 46 2.80 0.12 8.17
CA TYR A 46 2.95 0.79 6.87
C TYR A 46 3.52 2.21 6.99
N LEU A 47 3.02 2.99 7.96
CA LEU A 47 3.59 4.30 8.30
C LEU A 47 5.07 4.18 8.68
N GLN A 48 5.45 3.17 9.46
CA GLN A 48 6.84 2.93 9.82
C GLN A 48 7.71 2.68 8.59
N CYS A 49 7.25 1.86 7.65
CA CYS A 49 7.95 1.62 6.38
C CYS A 49 8.14 2.91 5.56
N TYR A 50 7.20 3.84 5.65
CA TYR A 50 7.22 5.08 4.88
C TYR A 50 8.41 5.99 5.24
N GLY A 51 8.83 6.00 6.51
CA GLY A 51 9.94 6.84 6.99
C GLY A 51 11.34 6.33 6.60
N LEU A 52 11.43 5.09 6.10
CA LEU A 52 12.68 4.44 5.76
C LEU A 52 13.27 4.92 4.43
N SER A 53 14.54 4.55 4.18
CA SER A 53 15.20 4.70 2.88
C SER A 53 14.43 3.95 1.78
N GLN A 54 14.63 4.30 0.50
CA GLN A 54 13.90 3.64 -0.59
C GLN A 54 14.16 2.13 -0.68
N SER A 55 15.40 1.69 -0.41
CA SER A 55 15.75 0.25 -0.39
C SER A 55 15.00 -0.48 0.72
N ASP A 56 14.98 0.11 1.92
CA ASP A 56 14.41 -0.53 3.11
C ASP A 56 12.88 -0.47 3.09
N LYS A 57 12.32 0.63 2.60
CA LYS A 57 10.88 0.81 2.39
C LYS A 57 10.29 -0.30 1.53
N LYS A 58 10.95 -0.66 0.43
CA LYS A 58 10.49 -1.75 -0.46
C LYS A 58 10.48 -3.10 0.27
N SER A 59 11.51 -3.40 1.05
CA SER A 59 11.58 -4.64 1.83
C SER A 59 10.53 -4.67 2.94
N CYS A 60 10.41 -3.57 3.69
CA CYS A 60 9.45 -3.41 4.79
C CYS A 60 8.00 -3.59 4.32
N ARG A 61 7.61 -2.91 3.23
CA ARG A 61 6.26 -3.04 2.67
C ARG A 61 5.95 -4.45 2.23
N ARG A 62 6.87 -5.14 1.56
CA ARG A 62 6.67 -6.56 1.16
C ARG A 62 6.36 -7.46 2.36
N THR A 63 7.03 -7.25 3.49
CA THR A 63 6.76 -7.99 4.72
C THR A 63 5.36 -7.68 5.26
N ALA A 64 4.99 -6.40 5.32
CA ALA A 64 3.67 -5.96 5.78
C ALA A 64 2.54 -6.47 4.85
N SER A 65 2.68 -6.33 3.52
CA SER A 65 1.73 -6.85 2.54
C SER A 65 1.55 -8.35 2.69
N ARG A 66 2.65 -9.12 2.81
CA ARG A 66 2.58 -10.58 2.97
C ARG A 66 1.80 -11.00 4.22
N LEU A 67 1.93 -10.26 5.32
CA LEU A 67 1.16 -10.52 6.54
C LEU A 67 -0.33 -10.20 6.33
N ALA A 68 -0.64 -9.11 5.62
CA ALA A 68 -2.01 -8.67 5.37
C ALA A 68 -2.76 -9.52 4.33
N THR A 69 -2.04 -10.13 3.37
CA THR A 69 -2.64 -10.78 2.19
C THR A 69 -2.32 -12.27 2.05
N SER A 70 -1.71 -12.88 3.08
CA SER A 70 -1.35 -14.30 3.07
C SER A 70 -2.53 -15.19 2.64
N GLY A 71 -2.33 -16.00 1.61
CA GLY A 71 -3.34 -16.92 1.07
C GLY A 71 -4.23 -16.36 -0.04
N ARG A 72 -4.04 -15.10 -0.46
CA ARG A 72 -4.85 -14.47 -1.54
C ARG A 72 -4.04 -14.36 -2.84
N VAL A 73 -4.48 -15.08 -3.87
CA VAL A 73 -3.79 -15.14 -5.19
C VAL A 73 -3.93 -13.82 -5.95
N ASP A 74 -5.08 -13.15 -5.85
CA ASP A 74 -5.36 -11.85 -6.48
C ASP A 74 -4.51 -10.71 -5.90
N ALA A 75 -4.08 -10.83 -4.64
CA ALA A 75 -3.22 -9.89 -3.94
C ALA A 75 -1.73 -9.93 -4.35
N SER A 76 -1.40 -10.62 -5.44
CA SER A 76 -0.04 -10.72 -6.00
C SER A 76 0.22 -9.74 -7.15
N THR A 77 -0.82 -9.07 -7.66
CA THR A 77 -0.72 -8.13 -8.79
C THR A 77 -0.41 -6.71 -8.33
N TRP A 78 0.28 -5.92 -9.17
CA TRP A 78 0.53 -4.50 -8.86
C TRP A 78 -0.76 -3.66 -8.84
N ASP A 79 -1.78 -4.06 -9.59
CA ASP A 79 -3.10 -3.42 -9.59
C ASP A 79 -3.81 -3.56 -8.23
N TYR A 80 -3.46 -4.58 -7.43
CA TYR A 80 -3.90 -4.72 -6.05
C TYR A 80 -2.90 -4.11 -5.05
N ILE A 81 -1.61 -4.41 -5.20
CA ILE A 81 -0.57 -4.04 -4.22
C ILE A 81 -0.45 -2.52 -4.09
N LEU A 82 -0.45 -1.78 -5.20
CA LEU A 82 -0.24 -0.32 -5.15
C LEU A 82 -1.40 0.40 -4.44
N PRO A 83 -2.69 0.15 -4.76
CA PRO A 83 -3.79 0.77 -4.04
C PRO A 83 -3.85 0.35 -2.56
N PHE A 84 -3.58 -0.93 -2.26
CA PHE A 84 -3.56 -1.42 -0.89
C PHE A 84 -2.49 -0.69 -0.05
N ASP A 85 -1.24 -0.69 -0.53
CA ASP A 85 -0.11 -0.07 0.17
C ASP A 85 -0.37 1.43 0.37
N TYR A 86 -0.85 2.12 -0.66
CA TYR A 86 -1.14 3.54 -0.61
C TYR A 86 -2.23 3.89 0.42
N GLU A 87 -3.33 3.12 0.46
CA GLU A 87 -4.40 3.34 1.42
C GLU A 87 -3.95 3.00 2.85
N ALA A 88 -3.21 1.90 3.04
CA ALA A 88 -2.66 1.52 4.34
C ALA A 88 -1.69 2.56 4.90
N GLU A 89 -0.83 3.15 4.05
CA GLU A 89 0.06 4.25 4.43
C GLU A 89 -0.74 5.48 4.93
N ARG A 90 -1.77 5.91 4.18
CA ARG A 90 -2.63 7.05 4.57
C ARG A 90 -3.37 6.82 5.88
N LEU A 91 -3.93 5.62 6.06
CA LEU A 91 -4.55 5.23 7.32
C LEU A 91 -3.53 5.19 8.45
N GLY A 92 -2.27 4.89 8.16
CA GLY A 92 -1.16 4.97 9.11
C GLY A 92 -0.96 6.38 9.63
N PHE A 93 -0.85 7.37 8.75
CA PHE A 93 -0.77 8.80 9.12
C PHE A 93 -1.99 9.24 9.94
N GLN A 94 -3.19 8.89 9.50
CA GLN A 94 -4.42 9.21 10.23
C GLN A 94 -4.43 8.60 11.64
N THR A 95 -4.05 7.32 11.76
CA THR A 95 -4.02 6.58 13.03
C THR A 95 -3.02 7.22 13.98
N PHE A 96 -1.81 7.52 13.52
CA PHE A 96 -0.80 8.22 14.32
C PHE A 96 -1.32 9.55 14.85
N LEU A 97 -1.92 10.38 13.99
CA LEU A 97 -2.47 11.67 14.41
C LEU A 97 -3.54 11.53 15.49
N LYS A 98 -4.45 10.55 15.34
CA LYS A 98 -5.47 10.25 16.35
C LYS A 98 -4.86 9.79 17.67
N ASP A 99 -3.85 8.93 17.62
CA ASP A 99 -3.12 8.46 18.81
C ASP A 99 -2.38 9.61 19.52
N GLN A 100 -1.97 10.65 18.78
CA GLN A 100 -1.42 11.89 19.32
C GLN A 100 -2.49 12.92 19.77
N GLY A 101 -3.78 12.53 19.78
CA GLY A 101 -4.90 13.39 20.17
C GLY A 101 -5.20 14.51 19.16
N LYS A 102 -4.74 14.39 17.92
CA LYS A 102 -4.99 15.36 16.85
C LYS A 102 -6.28 15.03 16.10
N ARG A 103 -6.95 16.07 15.59
CA ARG A 103 -8.18 15.94 14.81
C ARG A 103 -7.81 15.67 13.35
N CYS A 104 -8.20 14.50 12.84
CA CYS A 104 -7.99 14.15 11.45
C CYS A 104 -9.07 13.16 10.97
N ALA A 105 -10.12 13.68 10.34
CA ALA A 105 -11.22 12.88 9.82
C ALA A 105 -10.77 11.85 8.76
N GLY A 106 -9.72 12.16 8.01
CA GLY A 106 -9.10 11.29 7.01
C GLY A 106 -7.89 12.00 6.40
N VAL A 107 -7.06 11.28 5.65
CA VAL A 107 -5.92 11.84 4.90
C VAL A 107 -6.18 11.54 3.44
N ASN A 108 -6.43 12.55 2.59
CA ASN A 108 -6.93 12.37 1.22
C ASN A 108 -5.85 12.29 0.13
N GLN A 109 -4.60 12.55 0.48
CA GLN A 109 -3.45 12.35 -0.38
C GLN A 109 -2.29 11.86 0.48
N GLY A 110 -1.37 11.11 -0.10
CA GLY A 110 -0.12 10.76 0.58
C GLY A 110 0.59 12.05 1.05
N PRO A 111 1.14 12.09 2.26
CA PRO A 111 1.84 13.27 2.76
C PRO A 111 2.98 13.72 1.85
N GLN A 112 3.17 15.03 1.76
CA GLN A 112 4.18 15.61 0.88
C GLN A 112 5.40 16.03 1.69
N TYR A 113 6.60 15.64 1.25
CA TYR A 113 7.81 16.06 1.93
C TYR A 113 8.12 17.54 1.62
N ASN A 114 8.16 18.34 2.67
CA ASN A 114 8.51 19.75 2.66
C ASN A 114 9.97 19.91 3.08
N LYS A 115 10.80 20.43 2.15
CA LYS A 115 12.23 20.61 2.37
C LYS A 115 12.55 21.72 3.36
N GLU A 116 11.71 22.75 3.45
CA GLU A 116 11.93 23.92 4.32
C GLU A 116 11.74 23.54 5.80
N SER A 117 10.67 22.79 6.10
CA SER A 117 10.38 22.30 7.45
C SER A 117 11.06 20.96 7.77
N ASN A 118 11.68 20.30 6.78
CA ASN A 118 12.24 18.96 6.88
C ASN A 118 11.22 17.95 7.48
N ALA A 119 9.99 18.02 6.98
CA ALA A 119 8.85 17.27 7.49
C ALA A 119 7.92 16.84 6.34
N TYR A 120 7.05 15.88 6.61
CA TYR A 120 5.93 15.54 5.74
C TYR A 120 4.71 16.34 6.17
N ASP A 121 4.15 17.11 5.24
CA ASP A 121 2.89 17.81 5.41
C ASP A 121 1.74 16.83 5.23
N VAL A 122 1.01 16.58 6.32
CA VAL A 122 -0.20 15.75 6.35
C VAL A 122 -1.41 16.65 6.37
N ILE A 123 -2.18 16.64 5.28
CA ILE A 123 -3.40 17.45 5.12
C ILE A 123 -4.61 16.54 5.34
N CYS A 124 -5.36 16.83 6.40
CA CYS A 124 -6.56 16.10 6.76
C CYS A 124 -7.78 16.58 5.96
N THR A 125 -8.75 15.69 5.75
CA THR A 125 -9.98 15.97 5.00
C THR A 125 -10.89 16.99 5.66
N ASP A 126 -10.72 17.23 6.95
CA ASP A 126 -11.40 18.26 7.73
C ASP A 126 -10.64 19.60 7.74
N GLY A 127 -9.59 19.74 6.92
CA GLY A 127 -8.82 20.98 6.74
C GLY A 127 -7.68 21.19 7.72
N HIS A 128 -7.47 20.31 8.72
CA HIS A 128 -6.30 20.42 9.60
C HIS A 128 -5.03 19.98 8.88
N GLN A 129 -3.91 20.64 9.19
CA GLN A 129 -2.60 20.28 8.66
C GLN A 129 -1.61 20.03 9.81
N TYR A 130 -0.79 19.00 9.63
CA TYR A 130 0.23 18.60 10.61
C TYR A 130 1.56 18.32 9.91
N GLY A 131 2.65 18.87 10.45
CA GLY A 131 4.00 18.46 10.09
C GLY A 131 4.40 17.20 10.84
N MET A 132 4.84 16.18 10.13
CA MET A 132 5.31 14.92 10.71
C MET A 132 6.71 14.58 10.23
N ARG A 133 7.58 14.14 11.14
CA ARG A 133 8.95 13.73 10.79
C ARG A 133 9.22 12.34 11.32
N PHE A 134 10.01 11.58 10.56
CA PHE A 134 10.54 10.30 11.02
C PHE A 134 11.95 10.49 11.58
N ASP A 135 12.11 10.28 12.88
CA ASP A 135 13.39 10.23 13.56
C ASP A 135 14.03 8.85 13.30
N ARG A 136 15.12 8.84 12.53
CA ARG A 136 15.81 7.59 12.15
C ARG A 136 16.61 6.98 13.29
N GLU A 137 17.08 7.78 14.24
CA GLU A 137 17.85 7.27 15.39
C GLU A 137 16.90 6.56 16.36
N LYS A 138 15.73 7.14 16.59
CA LYS A 138 14.69 6.55 17.45
C LYS A 138 13.80 5.55 16.71
N SER A 139 13.90 5.48 15.39
CA SER A 139 12.99 4.71 14.54
C SER A 139 11.52 5.02 14.85
N ALA A 140 11.18 6.31 14.95
CA ALA A 140 9.88 6.75 15.43
C ALA A 140 9.37 7.99 14.69
N TRP A 141 8.05 8.09 14.55
CA TRP A 141 7.38 9.28 14.03
C TRP A 141 7.11 10.28 15.14
N GLU A 142 7.28 11.56 14.82
CA GLU A 142 7.01 12.69 15.72
C GLU A 142 6.25 13.81 15.00
N LEU A 143 5.52 14.59 15.78
CA LEU A 143 4.93 15.84 15.31
C LEU A 143 5.98 16.95 15.36
N VAL A 144 6.08 17.70 14.28
CA VAL A 144 6.86 18.94 14.23
C VAL A 144 6.00 20.07 14.81
N LYS A 145 6.61 20.91 15.64
CA LYS A 145 5.95 22.06 16.28
C LYS A 145 5.77 23.22 15.33
#